data_AF-A0A2A5J0N5-F1
#
_entry.id   AF-A0A2A5J0N5-F1
#
_cell.length_a   1.000
_cell.length_b   1.000
_cell.length_c   1.000
_cell.angle_alpha   90.00
_cell.angle_beta   90.00
_cell.angle_gamma   90.00
#
_symmetry.space_group_name_H-M   'P 1'
#
loop_
_entity.id
_entity.type
_entity.pdbx_description
1 polymer ?
#
loop_
_entity_poly.entity_id
_entity_poly.type
_entity_poly.pdbx_seq_one_letter_code
_entity_poly.pdbx_strand_id
1 'polypeptide(L)'
;MMAILSDKLTDGAKVGAGAQLVFYVPALRDSVDHDAIITQARRVVEVDEDTGAFTTPNLDPGPYVCGIRWSSAQPFVEYRIEIPSGAGPFPLWPLIDAGLPTPPPGAPGFVRNAGGIDRMEPVELTDYSTHPKVPATLYILF
;
A
#
# COMPACT_ATOMS: atom_id res chain seq x y z
N MET A 1 -19.81 -6.66 -12.75
CA MET A 1 -18.56 -7.43 -12.84
C MET A 1 -17.61 -6.75 -11.87
N MET A 2 -17.03 -7.48 -10.90
CA MET A 2 -16.45 -6.87 -9.68
C MET A 2 -14.92 -6.84 -9.72
N ALA A 3 -14.31 -5.87 -9.04
CA ALA A 3 -12.87 -5.70 -8.97
C ALA A 3 -12.27 -6.54 -7.83
N ILE A 4 -11.11 -7.14 -8.05
CA ILE A 4 -10.36 -7.87 -7.03
C ILE A 4 -8.99 -7.21 -6.92
N LEU A 5 -8.47 -6.96 -5.72
CA LEU A 5 -7.07 -6.59 -5.55
C LEU A 5 -6.26 -7.85 -5.24
N SER A 6 -5.16 -8.06 -5.95
CA SER A 6 -4.26 -9.18 -5.70
C SER A 6 -2.83 -8.71 -5.90
N ASP A 7 -2.03 -8.79 -4.82
CA ASP A 7 -0.67 -8.29 -4.82
C ASP A 7 0.14 -8.93 -3.68
N LYS A 8 1.39 -8.48 -3.51
CA LYS A 8 2.22 -8.79 -2.36
C LYS A 8 2.51 -7.56 -1.52
N LEU A 9 2.42 -7.71 -0.21
CA LEU A 9 3.02 -6.82 0.76
C LEU A 9 4.50 -7.17 0.88
N THR A 10 5.34 -6.55 0.06
CA THR A 10 6.80 -6.65 0.15
C THR A 10 7.36 -5.41 0.81
N ASP A 11 7.51 -5.42 2.13
CA ASP A 11 8.47 -4.57 2.86
C ASP A 11 9.53 -5.53 3.41
N GLY A 12 10.80 -5.33 3.03
CA GLY A 12 11.93 -6.27 3.13
C GLY A 12 12.26 -6.78 4.54
N ALA A 13 11.62 -6.25 5.58
CA ALA A 13 11.83 -6.66 6.96
C ALA A 13 10.54 -6.97 7.77
N LYS A 14 9.33 -6.92 7.19
CA LYS A 14 8.14 -6.60 8.03
C LYS A 14 6.83 -7.35 7.82
N VAL A 15 6.70 -8.33 6.92
CA VAL A 15 5.52 -9.21 7.02
C VAL A 15 5.72 -10.10 8.24
N GLY A 16 5.14 -9.70 9.35
CA GLY A 16 5.18 -10.43 10.61
C GLY A 16 3.82 -10.99 10.95
N ALA A 17 3.79 -11.88 11.94
CA ALA A 17 2.56 -12.53 12.36
C ALA A 17 1.40 -11.54 12.60
N GLY A 18 0.26 -11.80 11.95
CA GLY A 18 -0.94 -10.95 12.01
C GLY A 18 -0.89 -9.73 11.07
N ALA A 19 -0.20 -9.81 9.94
CA ALA A 19 -0.27 -8.83 8.86
C ALA A 19 -1.67 -8.83 8.22
N GLN A 20 -2.25 -7.64 8.03
CA GLN A 20 -3.64 -7.47 7.58
C GLN A 20 -3.82 -6.23 6.73
N LEU A 21 -4.70 -6.33 5.73
CA LEU A 21 -5.29 -5.18 5.05
C LEU A 21 -6.71 -4.96 5.52
N VAL A 22 -7.11 -3.70 5.61
CA VAL A 22 -8.45 -3.29 5.99
C VAL A 22 -8.96 -2.29 4.97
N PHE A 23 -10.04 -2.62 4.28
CA PHE A 23 -10.72 -1.74 3.35
C PHE A 23 -12.01 -1.24 3.96
N TYR A 24 -12.24 0.07 3.95
CA TYR A 24 -13.49 0.66 4.43
C TYR A 24 -13.78 1.99 3.74
N VAL A 25 -15.06 2.37 3.74
CA VAL A 25 -15.51 3.68 3.26
C VAL A 25 -15.78 4.56 4.49
N PRO A 26 -15.11 5.73 4.65
CA PRO A 26 -15.12 6.47 5.90
C PRO A 26 -16.49 7.05 6.32
N ALA A 27 -17.46 7.22 5.42
CA ALA A 27 -18.89 7.34 5.76
C ALA A 27 -19.75 7.38 4.47
N LEU A 28 -20.90 6.70 4.48
CA LEU A 28 -22.07 7.08 3.69
C LEU A 28 -22.82 8.13 4.53
N ARG A 29 -23.36 9.17 3.88
CA ARG A 29 -24.03 10.34 4.50
C ARG A 29 -24.81 10.02 5.79
N ASP A 30 -24.66 10.92 6.76
CA ASP A 30 -25.55 11.04 7.91
C ASP A 30 -26.99 11.28 7.40
N SER A 31 -27.94 10.45 7.83
CA SER A 31 -29.35 10.63 7.46
C SER A 31 -29.91 11.80 8.25
N VAL A 32 -30.61 12.72 7.57
CA VAL A 32 -31.25 13.89 8.17
C VAL A 32 -32.26 13.50 9.27
N ASP A 33 -32.68 12.22 9.31
CA ASP A 33 -33.69 11.68 10.23
C ASP A 33 -33.13 10.76 11.35
N HIS A 34 -31.81 10.70 11.57
CA HIS A 34 -31.18 10.00 12.72
C HIS A 34 -31.51 8.50 12.93
N ASP A 35 -32.22 7.82 12.02
CA ASP A 35 -32.79 6.49 12.29
C ASP A 35 -31.93 5.30 11.79
N ALA A 36 -30.75 5.54 11.23
CA ALA A 36 -29.87 4.45 10.78
C ALA A 36 -28.38 4.83 10.83
N ILE A 37 -27.62 4.16 11.70
CA ILE A 37 -26.16 4.11 11.60
C ILE A 37 -25.84 3.17 10.43
N ILE A 38 -25.51 3.74 9.26
CA ILE A 38 -24.90 2.95 8.20
C ILE A 38 -23.49 2.60 8.67
N THR A 39 -23.36 1.40 9.25
CA THR A 39 -22.10 0.90 9.79
C THR A 39 -21.10 0.83 8.64
N GLN A 40 -19.89 1.38 8.84
CA GLN A 40 -18.83 1.32 7.85
C GLN A 40 -18.62 -0.13 7.40
N ALA A 41 -18.81 -0.40 6.11
CA ALA A 41 -18.52 -1.71 5.54
C ALA A 41 -17.00 -1.92 5.58
N ARG A 42 -16.52 -2.57 6.64
CA ARG A 42 -15.11 -2.89 6.84
C ARG A 42 -14.83 -4.30 6.33
N ARG A 43 -13.88 -4.44 5.41
CA ARG A 43 -13.37 -5.72 4.91
C ARG A 43 -11.95 -5.91 5.40
N VAL A 44 -11.73 -6.96 6.19
CA VAL A 44 -10.39 -7.37 6.62
C VAL A 44 -9.92 -8.48 5.68
N VAL A 45 -8.70 -8.35 5.18
CA VAL A 45 -8.04 -9.33 4.31
C VAL A 45 -6.74 -9.73 4.98
N GLU A 46 -6.61 -11.01 5.27
CA GLU A 46 -5.39 -11.57 5.84
C GLU A 46 -4.31 -11.67 4.77
N VAL A 47 -3.07 -11.50 5.21
CA VAL A 47 -1.89 -11.59 4.37
C VAL A 47 -1.20 -12.89 4.71
N ASP A 48 -0.82 -13.64 3.69
CA ASP A 48 0.02 -14.83 3.87
C ASP A 48 1.35 -14.41 4.48
N GLU A 49 1.65 -14.91 5.68
CA GLU A 49 2.79 -14.45 6.48
C GLU A 49 4.14 -14.84 5.86
N ASP A 50 4.18 -15.96 5.12
CA ASP A 50 5.40 -16.50 4.53
C ASP A 50 5.74 -15.81 3.19
N THR A 51 4.71 -15.42 2.43
CA THR A 51 4.86 -14.91 1.06
C THR A 51 4.50 -13.44 0.90
N GLY A 52 3.85 -12.84 1.90
CA GLY A 52 3.28 -11.50 1.84
C GLY A 52 2.09 -11.39 0.87
N ALA A 53 1.63 -12.48 0.29
CA ALA A 53 0.57 -12.46 -0.73
C ALA A 53 -0.80 -12.21 -0.10
N PHE A 54 -1.65 -11.47 -0.81
CA PHE A 54 -3.05 -11.33 -0.46
C PHE A 54 -3.93 -11.25 -1.70
N THR A 55 -5.19 -11.64 -1.54
CA THR A 55 -6.23 -11.45 -2.54
C THR A 55 -7.50 -11.00 -1.82
N THR A 56 -8.05 -9.87 -2.23
CA THR A 56 -9.29 -9.37 -1.64
C THR A 56 -10.50 -10.15 -2.17
N PRO A 57 -11.62 -10.20 -1.44
CA PRO A 57 -12.90 -10.49 -2.08
C PRO A 57 -13.23 -9.40 -3.10
N ASN A 58 -14.28 -9.64 -3.89
CA ASN A 58 -14.85 -8.64 -4.79
C ASN A 58 -15.14 -7.33 -4.05
N LEU A 59 -14.53 -6.25 -4.52
CA LEU A 59 -14.77 -4.88 -4.07
C LEU A 59 -15.63 -4.15 -5.09
N ASP A 60 -16.55 -3.33 -4.59
CA ASP A 60 -17.32 -2.43 -5.42
C ASP A 60 -16.43 -1.26 -5.89
N PRO A 61 -16.61 -0.77 -7.13
CA PRO A 61 -15.88 0.40 -7.61
C PRO A 61 -16.15 1.65 -6.78
N GLY A 62 -15.15 2.51 -6.62
CA GLY A 62 -15.27 3.79 -5.94
C GLY A 62 -14.20 4.05 -4.87
N PRO A 63 -14.37 5.09 -4.04
CA PRO A 63 -13.37 5.52 -3.08
C PRO A 63 -13.34 4.63 -1.83
N TYR A 64 -12.15 4.20 -1.45
CA TYR A 64 -11.89 3.43 -0.23
C TYR A 64 -10.72 4.02 0.56
N VAL A 65 -10.70 3.71 1.86
CA VAL A 65 -9.49 3.78 2.68
C VAL A 65 -8.97 2.35 2.83
N CYS A 66 -7.70 2.17 2.48
CA CYS A 66 -6.92 0.97 2.69
C CYS A 66 -5.97 1.16 3.87
N GLY A 67 -6.28 0.54 5.00
CA GLY A 67 -5.38 0.41 6.14
C GLY A 67 -4.47 -0.79 5.97
N ILE A 68 -3.15 -0.60 6.01
CA ILE A 68 -2.16 -1.68 5.99
C ILE A 68 -1.55 -1.82 7.38
N ARG A 69 -1.59 -3.03 7.93
CA ARG A 69 -0.86 -3.41 9.15
C ARG A 69 0.13 -4.49 8.81
N TRP A 70 1.41 -4.19 8.98
CA TRP A 70 2.51 -5.09 8.62
C TRP A 70 2.74 -6.22 9.64
N SER A 71 2.34 -6.03 10.89
CA SER A 71 2.31 -7.08 11.92
C SER A 71 1.35 -6.72 13.04
N SER A 72 0.99 -7.70 13.87
CA SER A 72 0.20 -7.48 15.10
C SER A 72 0.84 -6.48 16.08
N ALA A 73 2.15 -6.22 15.98
CA ALA A 73 2.83 -5.23 16.83
C ALA A 73 2.77 -3.80 16.28
N GLN A 74 2.36 -3.59 15.02
CA GLN A 74 2.38 -2.29 14.37
C GLN A 74 0.97 -1.67 14.21
N PRO A 75 0.86 -0.34 14.18
CA PRO A 75 -0.39 0.35 13.87
C PRO A 75 -0.75 0.18 12.39
N PHE A 76 -2.02 0.46 12.06
CA PHE A 76 -2.45 0.60 10.68
C PHE A 76 -1.90 1.90 10.08
N VAL A 77 -1.43 1.82 8.84
CA VAL A 77 -1.13 2.99 8.00
C VAL A 77 -2.23 3.09 6.96
N GLU A 78 -2.91 4.24 6.92
CA GLU A 78 -4.07 4.46 6.06
C GLU A 78 -3.68 5.15 4.75
N TYR A 79 -4.20 4.60 3.64
CA TYR A 79 -4.06 5.15 2.30
C TYR A 79 -5.43 5.33 1.66
N ARG A 80 -5.66 6.48 1.02
CA ARG A 80 -6.85 6.68 0.18
C ARG A 80 -6.59 6.07 -1.18
N ILE A 81 -7.52 5.24 -1.66
CA ILE A 81 -7.44 4.57 -2.95
C ILE A 81 -8.78 4.67 -3.68
N GLU A 82 -8.73 4.57 -5.01
CA GLU A 82 -9.91 4.47 -5.87
C GLU A 82 -9.95 3.07 -6.49
N ILE A 83 -11.00 2.30 -6.21
CA ILE A 83 -11.21 0.98 -6.82
C ILE A 83 -11.79 1.16 -8.22
N PRO A 84 -11.12 0.66 -9.28
CA PRO A 84 -11.57 0.86 -10.65
C PRO A 84 -12.87 0.11 -10.96
N SER A 85 -13.63 0.61 -11.92
CA SER A 85 -14.90 0.00 -12.39
C SER A 85 -14.73 -1.22 -13.30
N GLY A 86 -13.49 -1.59 -13.61
CA GLY A 86 -13.16 -2.74 -14.44
C GLY A 86 -13.23 -4.07 -13.68
N ALA A 87 -13.31 -5.16 -14.42
CA ALA A 87 -13.22 -6.50 -13.88
C ALA A 87 -11.80 -7.04 -14.01
N GLY A 88 -11.30 -7.67 -12.95
CA GLY A 88 -10.01 -8.33 -12.96
C GLY A 88 -9.19 -8.06 -11.69
N PRO A 89 -8.03 -8.71 -11.59
CA PRO A 89 -7.06 -8.41 -10.54
C PRO A 89 -6.40 -7.06 -10.81
N PHE A 90 -6.43 -6.18 -9.83
CA PHE A 90 -5.69 -4.92 -9.83
C PHE A 90 -4.58 -4.97 -8.77
N PRO A 91 -3.38 -4.47 -9.08
CA PRO A 91 -2.31 -4.33 -8.09
C PRO A 91 -2.66 -3.22 -7.09
N LEU A 92 -2.32 -3.40 -5.81
CA LEU A 92 -2.66 -2.42 -4.77
C LEU A 92 -1.75 -1.20 -4.81
N TRP A 93 -0.45 -1.41 -5.01
CA TRP A 93 0.53 -0.33 -4.92
C TRP A 93 0.28 0.82 -5.90
N PRO A 94 -0.08 0.57 -7.18
CA PRO A 94 -0.44 1.65 -8.09
C PRO A 94 -1.68 2.44 -7.67
N LEU A 95 -2.63 1.83 -6.95
CA LEU A 95 -3.82 2.53 -6.46
C LEU A 95 -3.48 3.43 -5.26
N ILE A 96 -2.61 2.96 -4.36
CA ILE A 96 -2.04 3.79 -3.28
C ILE A 96 -1.25 4.95 -3.87
N ASP A 97 -0.44 4.67 -4.89
CA ASP A 97 0.39 5.66 -5.56
C ASP A 97 -0.45 6.80 -6.16
N ALA A 98 -1.52 6.45 -6.87
CA ALA A 98 -2.44 7.40 -7.47
C ALA A 98 -3.19 8.27 -6.43
N GLY A 99 -3.40 7.76 -5.21
CA GLY A 99 -4.12 8.47 -4.14
C GLY A 99 -3.26 9.42 -3.30
N LEU A 100 -1.94 9.38 -3.46
CA LEU A 100 -1.00 10.24 -2.73
C LEU A 100 -0.84 11.61 -3.43
N PRO A 101 -0.64 12.69 -2.66
CA PRO A 101 -0.52 14.03 -3.24
C PRO A 101 0.62 14.10 -4.25
N THR A 102 0.35 14.73 -5.40
CA THR A 102 1.38 15.08 -6.38
C THR A 102 2.43 15.98 -5.70
N PRO A 103 3.73 15.80 -5.96
CA PRO A 103 4.74 16.71 -5.43
C PRO A 103 4.44 18.15 -5.83
N PRO A 104 4.89 19.13 -5.04
CA PRO A 104 4.85 20.52 -5.42
C PRO A 104 5.51 20.73 -6.80
N PRO A 105 4.95 21.59 -7.66
CA PRO A 105 5.62 22.00 -8.89
C PRO A 105 7.02 22.55 -8.58
N GLY A 106 8.05 22.05 -9.27
CA GLY A 106 9.45 22.48 -9.06
C GLY A 106 10.29 21.58 -8.15
N ALA A 107 9.73 20.51 -7.58
CA ALA A 107 10.55 19.47 -6.98
C ALA A 107 11.43 18.80 -8.07
N PRO A 108 12.73 18.55 -7.82
CA PRO A 108 13.70 18.03 -8.81
C PRO A 108 13.48 16.56 -9.20
N GLY A 109 12.24 16.09 -9.24
CA GLY A 109 11.87 14.68 -9.27
C GLY A 109 11.84 14.09 -7.86
N PHE A 110 11.11 13.00 -7.72
CA PHE A 110 11.01 12.27 -6.46
C PHE A 110 10.85 10.78 -6.77
N VAL A 111 11.37 9.94 -5.90
CA VAL A 111 11.24 8.49 -5.99
C VAL A 111 10.33 8.04 -4.86
N ARG A 112 9.32 7.23 -5.19
CA ARG A 112 8.45 6.60 -4.20
C ARG A 112 8.96 5.20 -3.93
N ASN A 113 9.23 4.93 -2.66
CA ASN A 113 9.63 3.61 -2.22
C ASN A 113 8.39 2.78 -1.88
N ALA A 114 8.02 1.85 -2.76
CA ALA A 114 6.90 0.92 -2.54
C ALA A 114 7.33 -0.33 -1.73
N GLY A 115 8.22 -0.15 -0.75
CA GLY A 115 8.74 -1.24 0.10
C GLY A 115 9.91 -2.04 -0.51
N GLY A 116 10.42 -1.64 -1.67
CA GLY A 116 11.55 -2.32 -2.33
C GLY A 116 12.94 -1.84 -1.91
N ILE A 117 13.02 -0.75 -1.14
CA ILE A 117 14.28 -0.18 -0.66
C ILE A 117 14.26 -0.10 0.87
N ASP A 118 15.17 -0.82 1.52
CA ASP A 118 15.34 -0.81 2.97
C ASP A 118 16.31 0.29 3.41
N ARG A 119 17.30 0.61 2.57
CA ARG A 119 18.35 1.59 2.86
C ARG A 119 18.75 2.36 1.61
N MET A 120 19.18 3.62 1.79
CA MET A 120 19.86 4.41 0.76
C MET A 120 21.29 4.70 1.21
N GLU A 121 22.25 4.50 0.32
CA GLU A 121 23.68 4.72 0.60
C GLU A 121 24.35 5.49 -0.56
N PRO A 122 25.01 6.62 -0.29
CA PRO A 122 25.85 7.29 -1.28
C PRO A 122 27.18 6.53 -1.44
N VAL A 123 27.61 6.24 -2.68
CA VAL A 123 28.87 5.55 -2.99
C VAL A 123 29.57 6.25 -4.15
N GLU A 124 30.87 6.51 -4.03
CA GLU A 124 31.67 7.07 -5.14
C GLU A 124 31.69 6.08 -6.33
N LEU A 125 31.59 6.60 -7.56
CA LEU A 125 31.56 5.76 -8.76
C LEU A 125 32.78 4.82 -8.86
N THR A 126 33.95 5.27 -8.39
CA THR A 126 35.19 4.47 -8.39
C THR A 126 35.12 3.28 -7.44
N ASP A 127 34.42 3.44 -6.32
CA ASP A 127 34.34 2.43 -5.26
C ASP A 127 33.20 1.45 -5.48
N TYR A 128 32.21 1.83 -6.31
CA TYR A 128 31.03 1.02 -6.55
C TYR A 128 31.34 -0.38 -7.05
N SER A 129 32.39 -0.57 -7.87
CA SER A 129 32.73 -1.90 -8.41
C SER A 129 33.12 -2.90 -7.30
N THR A 130 33.83 -2.43 -6.28
CA THR A 130 34.36 -3.23 -5.16
C THR A 130 33.48 -3.18 -3.91
N HIS A 131 32.52 -2.25 -3.83
CA HIS A 131 31.61 -2.11 -2.68
C HIS A 131 30.81 -3.40 -2.44
N PRO A 132 30.64 -3.91 -1.22
CA PRO A 132 29.72 -5.02 -0.96
C PRO A 132 28.25 -4.60 -1.23
N LYS A 133 27.52 -5.37 -2.05
CA LYS A 133 26.13 -5.04 -2.41
C LYS A 133 25.20 -5.68 -1.40
N VAL A 134 24.42 -4.85 -0.72
CA VAL A 134 23.40 -5.28 0.22
C VAL A 134 22.06 -5.36 -0.52
N PRO A 135 21.34 -6.50 -0.46
CA PRO A 135 20.00 -6.61 -1.02
C PRO A 135 19.08 -5.50 -0.50
N ALA A 136 18.13 -5.06 -1.34
CA ALA A 136 17.19 -3.96 -1.03
C ALA A 136 17.85 -2.61 -0.65
N THR A 137 19.14 -2.39 -0.95
CA THR A 137 19.78 -1.06 -0.79
C THR A 137 19.85 -0.32 -2.12
N LEU A 138 19.36 0.92 -2.14
CA LEU A 138 19.55 1.84 -3.26
C LEU A 138 20.90 2.55 -3.11
N TYR A 139 21.79 2.36 -4.08
CA TYR A 139 23.07 3.05 -4.14
C TYR A 139 22.97 4.28 -5.04
N ILE A 140 23.30 5.45 -4.47
CA ILE A 140 23.36 6.72 -5.21
C ILE A 140 24.82 6.95 -5.58
N LEU A 141 25.12 6.84 -6.88
CA LEU A 141 26.48 7.03 -7.39
C LEU A 141 26.74 8.50 -7.71
N PHE A 142 27.88 9.00 -7.25
CA PHE A 142 28.35 10.36 -7.51
C PHE A 142 29.84 10.38 -7.86
#